data_AF-A0A1F1I831-F1
#
_entry.id   AF-A0A1F1I831-F1
#
_cell.length_a   1.000
_cell.length_b   1.000
_cell.length_c   1.000
_cell.angle_alpha   90.00
_cell.angle_beta   90.00
_cell.angle_gamma   90.00
#
_symmetry.space_group_name_H-M   'P 1'
#
loop_
_entity.id
_entity.type
_entity.pdbx_description
1 polymer ?
#
loop_
_entity_poly.entity_id
_entity_poly.type
_entity_poly.pdbx_seq_one_letter_code
_entity_poly.pdbx_strand_id
1 'polypeptide(L)' 'MANELEFLKGVDKLHAFYTENVRMLAHAYDLTDEEASNLLYQHDFQNVSRSILRPPRVDVMAPPPEN' A
#
# COMPACT_ATOMS: atom_id res chain seq x y z
N MET A 1 -3.19 12.73 -22.66
CA MET A 1 -4.47 12.00 -22.42
C MET A 1 -4.26 10.49 -22.20
N ALA A 2 -4.05 9.64 -23.22
CA ALA A 2 -3.93 8.19 -23.03
C ALA A 2 -2.72 7.78 -22.16
N ASN A 3 -1.54 8.36 -22.42
CA ASN A 3 -0.31 8.07 -21.66
C ASN A 3 -0.39 8.55 -20.20
N GLU A 4 -1.04 9.69 -19.95
CA GLU A 4 -1.27 10.21 -18.58
C GLU A 4 -2.17 9.26 -17.78
N LEU A 5 -3.22 8.70 -18.40
CA LEU A 5 -4.11 7.77 -17.73
C LEU A 5 -3.41 6.45 -17.40
N GLU A 6 -2.61 5.90 -18.33
CA GLU A 6 -1.81 4.71 -18.08
C GLU A 6 -0.74 4.94 -17.00
N PHE A 7 -0.13 6.13 -16.97
CA PHE A 7 0.77 6.53 -15.89
C PHE A 7 0.07 6.52 -14.53
N LEU A 8 -1.12 7.12 -14.42
CA LEU A 8 -1.89 7.13 -13.17
C LEU A 8 -2.29 5.72 -12.71
N LYS A 9 -2.67 4.84 -13.64
CA LYS A 9 -2.92 3.42 -13.31
C LYS A 9 -1.66 2.73 -12.78
N GLY A 10 -0.50 3.02 -13.35
CA GLY A 10 0.79 2.53 -12.86
C GLY A 10 1.08 3.01 -11.43
N VAL A 11 0.87 4.30 -11.16
CA VAL A 11 1.04 4.89 -9.83
C VAL A 11 0.09 4.26 -8.81
N ASP A 12 -1.19 4.05 -9.16
CA ASP A 12 -2.17 3.40 -8.26
C ASP A 12 -1.78 1.96 -7.92
N LYS A 13 -1.30 1.18 -8.91
CA LYS A 13 -0.76 -0.17 -8.67
C LYS A 13 0.45 -0.13 -7.73
N LEU A 14 1.43 0.74 -8.01
CA LEU A 14 2.62 0.90 -7.15
C LEU A 14 2.25 1.29 -5.72
N HIS A 15 1.28 2.20 -5.57
CA HIS A 15 0.78 2.61 -4.28
C HIS A 15 0.13 1.44 -3.51
N ALA A 16 -0.68 0.62 -4.19
CA ALA A 16 -1.27 -0.56 -3.59
C ALA A 16 -0.20 -1.57 -3.13
N PHE A 17 0.76 -1.91 -4.00
CA PHE A 17 1.87 -2.80 -3.65
C PHE A 17 2.68 -2.28 -2.45
N TYR A 18 3.06 -1.01 -2.46
CA TYR A 18 3.81 -0.43 -1.36
C TYR A 18 2.99 -0.43 -0.04
N THR A 19 1.69 -0.15 -0.10
CA THR A 19 0.81 -0.20 1.08
C THR A 19 0.80 -1.60 1.71
N GLU A 20 0.75 -2.67 0.92
CA GLU A 20 0.79 -4.03 1.48
C GLU A 20 2.15 -4.41 2.04
N ASN A 21 3.24 -3.95 1.43
CA ASN A 21 4.58 -4.13 2.02
C ASN A 21 4.69 -3.42 3.38
N VAL A 22 4.11 -2.22 3.52
CA VAL A 22 4.08 -1.50 4.80
C VAL A 22 3.21 -2.22 5.83
N ARG A 23 2.07 -2.80 5.42
CA ARG A 23 1.23 -3.64 6.31
C ARG A 23 2.00 -4.86 6.81
N MET A 24 2.67 -5.59 5.91
CA MET A 24 3.51 -6.72 6.29
C MET A 24 4.63 -6.31 7.25
N LEU A 25 5.25 -5.15 7.00
CA LEU A 25 6.27 -4.61 7.88
C LEU A 25 5.68 -4.29 9.26
N ALA A 26 4.53 -3.62 9.34
CA ALA A 26 3.86 -3.33 10.61
C ALA A 26 3.62 -4.62 11.42
N HIS A 27 3.08 -5.66 10.79
CA HIS A 27 2.83 -6.95 11.44
C HIS A 27 4.12 -7.65 11.87
N ALA A 28 5.22 -7.52 11.12
CA ALA A 28 6.52 -8.06 11.50
C ALA A 28 7.13 -7.36 12.75
N TYR A 29 6.66 -6.16 13.06
CA TYR A 29 7.02 -5.38 14.26
C TYR A 29 5.91 -5.41 15.32
N ASP A 30 4.98 -6.37 15.25
CA ASP A 30 3.86 -6.55 16.18
C ASP A 30 2.95 -5.31 16.32
N LEU A 31 2.85 -4.48 15.27
CA LEU A 31 1.94 -3.34 15.22
C LEU A 31 0.62 -3.72 14.56
N THR A 32 -0.49 -3.25 15.13
CA THR A 32 -1.79 -3.26 14.46
C THR A 32 -1.82 -2.26 13.29
N ASP A 33 -2.75 -2.44 12.35
CA ASP A 33 -2.94 -1.51 11.22
C ASP A 33 -3.28 -0.09 11.73
N GLU A 34 -4.02 0.03 12.84
CA GLU A 34 -4.33 1.31 13.49
C GLU A 34 -3.10 1.98 14.12
N GLU A 35 -2.25 1.23 14.84
CA GLU A 35 -1.02 1.77 15.43
C GLU A 35 -0.04 2.22 14.34
N ALA A 36 0.13 1.39 13.31
CA ALA A 36 0.95 1.73 12.16
C ALA A 36 0.42 2.98 11.43
N SER A 37 -0.90 3.08 11.21
CA SER A 37 -1.54 4.26 10.65
C SER A 37 -1.21 5.53 11.45
N ASN A 38 -1.35 5.47 12.78
CA ASN A 38 -1.07 6.62 13.65
C ASN A 38 0.40 7.04 13.57
N LEU A 39 1.33 6.08 13.61
CA LEU A 39 2.76 6.34 13.49
C LEU A 39 3.09 6.96 12.12
N LEU A 40 2.59 6.36 11.04
CA LEU A 40 2.78 6.86 9.66
C LEU A 40 2.24 8.29 9.51
N TYR A 41 1.10 8.60 10.12
CA TYR A 41 0.52 9.94 10.09
C TYR A 41 1.40 10.99 10.78
N GLN A 42 2.03 10.65 11.91
CA GLN A 42 2.93 11.54 12.65
C GLN A 42 4.24 11.85 11.89
N HIS A 43 4.58 11.03 10.90
CA HIS A 43 5.80 11.14 10.10
C HIS A 43 5.53 11.51 8.62
N ASP A 44 4.41 12.19 8.36
CA ASP A 44 4.03 12.71 7.03
C ASP A 44 3.77 11.66 5.93
N PHE A 45 3.63 10.38 6.27
CA PHE A 45 3.24 9.32 5.34
C PHE A 45 1.72 9.25 5.12
N GLN A 46 1.09 10.40 4.84
CA GLN A 46 -0.38 10.57 4.88
C GLN A 46 -1.17 9.65 3.94
N ASN A 47 -0.65 9.37 2.73
CA ASN A 47 -1.35 8.52 1.78
C ASN A 47 -1.40 7.06 2.25
N VAL A 48 -0.30 6.61 2.86
CA VAL A 48 -0.12 5.24 3.33
C VAL A 48 -0.88 5.05 4.64
N SER A 49 -0.79 6.02 5.56
CA SER A 49 -1.52 5.96 6.85
C SER A 49 -3.03 5.81 6.66
N ARG A 50 -3.60 6.47 5.64
CA ARG A 50 -5.02 6.30 5.30
C ARG A 50 -5.32 4.98 4.59
N SER A 51 -4.39 4.50 3.78
CA SER A 51 -4.62 3.34 2.91
C SER A 51 -4.43 2.02 3.63
N ILE A 52 -3.53 1.95 4.62
CA ILE A 52 -3.31 0.77 5.45
C ILE A 52 -4.54 0.39 6.30
N LEU A 53 -5.50 1.30 6.48
CA LEU A 53 -6.77 1.00 7.17
C LEU A 53 -7.84 0.36 6.25
N ARG A 54 -7.54 0.19 4.96
CA ARG A 54 -8.46 -0.41 3.98
C ARG A 54 -8.05 -1.84 3.66
N PRO A 55 -8.99 -2.74 3.32
CA PRO A 55 -8.64 -4.11 2.93
C PRO A 55 -7.56 -4.18 1.86
N PRO A 56 -6.69 -5.22 1.87
CA PRO A 56 -5.64 -5.38 0.88
C PRO A 56 -6.17 -5.26 -0.55
N ARG A 57 -5.51 -4.44 -1.37
CA ARG A 57 -5.91 -4.22 -2.78
C ARG A 57 -5.15 -5.11 -3.75
N VAL A 58 -4.03 -5.67 -3.30
CA VAL A 58 -3.18 -6.58 -4.06
C VAL A 58 -2.78 -7.73 -3.15
N ASP A 59 -2.63 -8.92 -3.74
CA ASP A 59 -1.97 -10.03 -3.08
C ASP A 59 -0.48 -9.99 -3.44
N VAL A 60 0.36 -9.66 -2.46
CA VAL A 60 1.82 -9.57 -2.63
C VAL A 60 2.51 -10.94 -2.64
N MET A 61 1.80 -12.00 -2.27
CA MET A 61 2.30 -13.37 -2.31
C MET A 61 1.79 -14.13 -3.54
N ALA A 62 0.87 -13.54 -4.31
CA ALA A 62 0.38 -14.16 -5.53
C ALA A 62 1.50 -14.25 -6.58
N PRO A 63 1.62 -15.39 -7.30
CA PRO A 63 2.53 -15.48 -8.42
C PRO A 63 2.16 -14.43 -9.49
N PRO A 64 3.16 -13.87 -10.20
CA PRO A 64 2.87 -12.97 -11.30
C PRO A 64 1.96 -13.66 -12.32
N PRO A 65 1.00 -12.95 -12.95
CA PRO A 65 0.09 -13.55 -13.91
C PRO A 65 0.88 -14.22 -15.04
N GLU A 66 0.52 -15.47 -15.36
CA GLU A 66 1.07 -16.19 -16.52
C GLU A 66 0.67 -15.42 -17.80
N ASN A 67 1.67 -15.06 -18.61
CA ASN A 67 1.46 -14.39 -19.90
C ASN A 67 1.09 -15.40 -20.99
#